data_AF-A0A5B8ULR0-F1
#
_entry.id   AF-A0A5B8ULR0-F1
#
_cell.length_a   1.000
_cell.length_b   1.000
_cell.length_c   1.000
_cell.angle_alpha   90.00
_cell.angle_beta   90.00
_cell.angle_gamma   90.00
#
_symmetry.space_group_name_H-M   'P 1'
#
loop_
_entity.id
_entity.type
_entity.pdbx_description
1 polymer ?
#
loop_
_entity_poly.entity_id
_entity_poly.type
_entity_poly.pdbx_seq_one_letter_code
_entity_poly.pdbx_strand_id
1 'polypeptide(L)'
;MAGISSKAARSLRNRKKYNGKEEQEEEFTDGSGLDWLDYGARMYDPQLGVWHNPDPLAEKFYEWSPYTYTYDEPVKHIDLDGRSGDVTLDKKNKTITVEQHFVFYGSKANSKLSGKIATGIASQWNGAHGKVKEGGVTYKVKFRITYETVSVADAKKMASTNKDIKNNFYRVEDLGTASSFSQVGGNAGVLNTQDDLGGSTTPSHEDGHLMGLQHTNSGQTPNDRPDIMTARNTQVNPRWSKVGPSNDIDPNFRRVNQQNISSVFSNVTFDANGHADIGHITNRIYDQNGN
;
A
#
# COMPACT_ATOMS: atom_id res chain seq x y z
N MET A 1 46.01 -12.53 -23.69
CA MET A 1 44.61 -12.20 -23.31
C MET A 1 44.11 -13.29 -22.38
N ALA A 2 44.08 -13.00 -21.07
CA ALA A 2 43.44 -13.87 -20.08
C ALA A 2 42.12 -13.18 -19.68
N GLY A 3 41.02 -13.91 -19.85
CA GLY A 3 39.66 -13.41 -19.70
C GLY A 3 39.29 -13.04 -18.27
N ILE A 4 38.26 -12.20 -18.18
CA ILE A 4 37.59 -11.77 -16.96
C ILE A 4 37.09 -13.04 -16.23
N SER A 5 37.76 -13.41 -15.14
CA SER A 5 37.40 -14.54 -14.28
C SER A 5 37.27 -14.04 -12.85
N SER A 6 36.27 -14.56 -12.13
CA SER A 6 36.01 -14.30 -10.71
C SER A 6 37.17 -14.61 -9.76
N LYS A 7 38.24 -15.26 -10.25
CA LYS A 7 39.50 -15.44 -9.51
C LYS A 7 40.45 -14.23 -9.56
N ALA A 8 40.22 -13.25 -10.43
CA ALA A 8 41.13 -12.11 -10.63
C ALA A 8 40.80 -10.88 -9.75
N ALA A 9 39.59 -10.79 -9.21
CA ALA A 9 39.25 -9.82 -8.18
C ALA A 9 39.28 -10.54 -6.83
N ARG A 10 40.15 -10.12 -5.91
CA ARG A 10 40.00 -10.46 -4.48
C ARG A 10 38.53 -10.18 -4.12
N SER A 11 37.77 -11.24 -3.80
CA SER A 11 36.31 -11.28 -3.93
C SER A 11 35.63 -10.03 -3.37
N LEU A 12 34.82 -9.36 -4.19
CA LEU A 12 33.78 -8.48 -3.65
C LEU A 12 32.83 -9.38 -2.86
N ARG A 13 32.84 -9.27 -1.52
CA ARG A 13 31.92 -10.02 -0.67
C ARG A 13 30.49 -9.54 -0.96
N ASN A 14 29.60 -10.44 -1.34
CA ASN A 14 28.19 -10.14 -1.48
C ASN A 14 27.50 -10.26 -0.13
N ARG A 15 27.16 -9.11 0.47
CA ARG A 15 26.43 -9.01 1.75
C ARG A 15 24.91 -9.11 1.58
N LYS A 16 24.38 -9.03 0.37
CA LYS A 16 22.93 -9.14 0.11
C LYS A 16 22.57 -10.61 -0.14
N LYS A 17 21.81 -11.19 0.80
CA LYS A 17 21.49 -12.64 0.82
C LYS A 17 19.99 -12.88 0.60
N TYR A 18 19.39 -13.73 1.43
CA TYR A 18 17.98 -14.08 1.39
C TYR A 18 17.10 -12.82 1.46
N ASN A 19 16.11 -12.75 0.57
CA ASN A 19 15.24 -11.58 0.32
C ASN A 19 15.98 -10.26 0.03
N GLY A 20 17.22 -10.33 -0.44
CA GLY A 20 18.03 -9.16 -0.75
C GLY A 20 18.43 -8.34 0.48
N LYS A 21 18.33 -8.91 1.69
CA LYS A 21 18.71 -8.24 2.94
C LYS A 21 20.19 -8.37 3.23
N GLU A 22 20.72 -7.37 3.93
CA GLU A 22 22.13 -7.34 4.28
C GLU A 22 22.38 -8.28 5.46
N GLU A 23 23.23 -9.28 5.24
CA GLU A 23 23.78 -10.11 6.31
C GLU A 23 24.82 -9.30 7.07
N GLN A 24 24.67 -9.27 8.39
CA GLN A 24 25.64 -8.69 9.29
C GLN A 24 26.69 -9.74 9.62
N GLU A 25 27.95 -9.37 9.38
CA GLU A 25 29.15 -10.15 9.63
C GLU A 25 30.19 -9.25 10.32
N GLU A 26 31.16 -9.85 11.03
CA GLU A 26 32.32 -9.17 11.63
C GLU A 26 32.03 -8.33 12.90
N GLU A 27 30.95 -8.60 13.63
CA GLU A 27 30.65 -7.95 14.91
C GLU A 27 31.58 -8.40 16.05
N PHE A 28 32.19 -9.58 15.92
CA PHE A 28 33.12 -10.13 16.91
C PHE A 28 34.58 -9.85 16.51
N THR A 29 35.45 -9.76 17.53
CA THR A 29 36.88 -9.41 17.34
C THR A 29 37.69 -10.43 16.53
N ASP A 30 37.14 -11.63 16.33
CA ASP A 30 37.74 -12.70 15.52
C ASP A 30 37.27 -12.68 14.05
N GLY A 31 36.42 -11.71 13.68
CA GLY A 31 35.88 -11.55 12.34
C GLY A 31 34.64 -12.41 12.05
N SER A 32 34.10 -13.12 13.05
CA SER A 32 32.79 -13.76 12.95
C SER A 32 31.66 -12.77 13.23
N GLY A 33 30.43 -13.13 12.88
CA GLY A 33 29.25 -12.32 13.09
C GLY A 33 28.02 -13.09 13.52
N LEU A 34 26.90 -12.40 13.67
CA LEU A 34 25.64 -13.02 14.06
C LEU A 34 24.90 -13.68 12.88
N ASP A 35 25.36 -13.45 11.65
CA ASP A 35 24.75 -13.95 10.40
C ASP A 35 23.25 -13.60 10.28
N TRP A 36 22.86 -12.49 10.91
CA TRP A 36 21.51 -11.98 10.88
C TRP A 36 21.28 -11.11 9.68
N LEU A 37 20.07 -11.16 9.15
CA LEU A 37 19.65 -10.33 8.05
C LEU A 37 18.98 -9.06 8.57
N ASP A 38 19.48 -7.91 8.12
CA ASP A 38 18.92 -6.61 8.45
C ASP A 38 17.73 -6.30 7.54
N TYR A 39 16.53 -6.29 8.12
CA TYR A 39 15.26 -5.89 7.50
C TYR A 39 14.84 -4.46 7.92
N GLY A 40 15.78 -3.68 8.48
CA GLY A 40 15.62 -2.29 8.89
C GLY A 40 14.93 -2.13 10.24
N ALA A 41 13.68 -2.58 10.36
CA ALA A 41 12.92 -2.47 11.62
C ALA A 41 13.31 -3.55 12.64
N ARG A 42 13.80 -4.70 12.15
CA ARG A 42 14.16 -5.86 12.96
C ARG A 42 15.32 -6.62 12.31
N MET A 43 16.08 -7.34 13.14
CA MET A 43 17.08 -8.31 12.71
C MET A 43 16.42 -9.68 12.62
N TYR A 44 16.51 -10.29 11.45
CA TYR A 44 15.97 -11.62 11.18
C TYR A 44 17.06 -12.68 11.31
N ASP A 45 16.73 -13.77 12.01
CA ASP A 45 17.59 -14.94 12.10
C ASP A 45 17.14 -16.01 11.08
N PRO A 46 17.87 -16.19 9.97
CA PRO A 46 17.50 -17.17 8.97
C PRO A 46 17.67 -18.62 9.44
N GLN A 47 18.45 -18.88 10.50
CA GLN A 47 18.67 -20.22 11.03
C GLN A 47 17.50 -20.67 11.89
N LEU A 48 16.95 -19.74 12.67
CA LEU A 48 15.82 -19.99 13.58
C LEU A 48 14.45 -19.65 12.97
N GLY A 49 14.41 -18.84 11.92
CA GLY A 49 13.16 -18.41 11.28
C GLY A 49 12.36 -17.41 12.11
N VAL A 50 13.02 -16.64 12.98
CA VAL A 50 12.36 -15.72 13.92
C VAL A 50 12.98 -14.32 13.89
N TRP A 51 12.23 -13.35 14.40
CA TRP A 51 12.77 -12.05 14.75
C TRP A 51 13.41 -12.07 16.14
N HIS A 52 14.47 -11.29 16.35
CA HIS A 52 15.06 -11.12 17.69
C HIS A 52 14.43 -9.97 18.49
N ASN A 53 13.64 -9.13 17.82
CA ASN A 53 12.89 -8.05 18.45
C ASN A 53 11.38 -8.26 18.24
N PRO A 54 10.54 -7.95 19.25
CA PRO A 54 9.10 -8.05 19.10
C PRO A 54 8.60 -7.09 18.01
N ASP A 55 7.60 -7.52 17.25
CA ASP A 55 6.94 -6.71 16.22
C ASP A 55 6.43 -5.39 16.84
N PRO A 56 6.83 -4.21 16.33
CA PRO A 56 6.29 -2.93 16.79
C PRO A 56 4.76 -2.80 16.65
N LEU A 57 4.14 -3.65 15.82
CA LEU A 57 2.71 -3.75 15.61
C LEU A 57 2.10 -5.01 16.23
N ALA A 58 2.81 -5.71 17.12
CA ALA A 58 2.35 -6.94 17.77
C ALA A 58 0.93 -6.83 18.36
N GLU A 59 0.59 -5.66 18.91
CA GLU A 59 -0.75 -5.39 19.48
C GLU A 59 -1.89 -5.50 18.46
N LYS A 60 -1.59 -5.48 17.17
CA LYS A 60 -2.57 -5.62 16.07
C LYS A 60 -2.71 -7.07 15.60
N PHE A 61 -1.86 -7.98 16.04
CA PHE A 61 -1.77 -9.37 15.58
C PHE A 61 -1.75 -10.34 16.78
N TYR A 62 -2.81 -10.28 17.60
CA TYR A 62 -2.92 -11.08 18.84
C TYR A 62 -2.89 -12.60 18.61
N GLU A 63 -3.18 -13.07 17.40
CA GLU A 63 -3.20 -14.48 17.03
C GLU A 63 -1.81 -15.04 16.71
N TRP A 64 -0.80 -14.18 16.56
CA TRP A 64 0.54 -14.56 16.13
C TRP A 64 1.59 -14.11 17.14
N SER A 65 2.67 -14.89 17.27
CA SER A 65 3.78 -14.50 18.12
C SER A 65 4.39 -13.21 17.57
N PRO A 66 4.76 -12.24 18.44
CA PRO A 66 5.44 -11.01 18.00
C PRO A 66 6.81 -11.27 17.37
N TYR A 67 7.29 -12.51 17.41
CA TYR A 67 8.56 -12.96 16.84
C TYR A 67 8.39 -13.81 15.57
N THR A 68 7.15 -14.09 15.13
CA THR A 68 6.88 -14.91 13.94
C THR A 68 7.33 -14.19 12.68
N TYR A 69 8.12 -14.87 11.85
CA TYR A 69 8.49 -14.41 10.52
C TYR A 69 7.43 -14.85 9.50
N THR A 70 6.82 -13.92 8.77
CA THR A 70 5.94 -14.22 7.62
C THR A 70 4.77 -15.17 7.89
N TYR A 71 4.20 -15.14 9.10
CA TYR A 71 3.12 -16.04 9.54
C TYR A 71 3.48 -17.54 9.41
N ASP A 72 4.76 -17.88 9.60
CA ASP A 72 5.31 -19.24 9.39
C ASP A 72 5.16 -19.78 7.96
N GLU A 73 4.91 -18.91 6.98
CA GLU A 73 4.82 -19.28 5.56
C GLU A 73 5.89 -18.55 4.69
N PRO A 74 7.20 -18.70 4.97
CA PRO A 74 8.29 -17.95 4.31
C PRO A 74 8.53 -18.30 2.83
N VAL A 75 7.81 -19.31 2.32
CA VAL A 75 7.79 -19.68 0.90
C VAL A 75 6.72 -18.89 0.15
N LYS A 76 5.64 -18.48 0.82
CA LYS A 76 4.51 -17.75 0.23
C LYS A 76 4.60 -16.25 0.46
N HIS A 77 5.16 -15.85 1.59
CA HIS A 77 5.22 -14.47 2.04
C HIS A 77 6.67 -14.03 2.19
N ILE A 78 6.95 -12.79 1.83
CA ILE A 78 8.26 -12.17 1.98
C ILE A 78 8.03 -10.84 2.68
N ASP A 79 8.72 -10.61 3.80
CA ASP A 79 8.69 -9.31 4.49
C ASP A 79 9.64 -8.34 3.76
N LEU A 80 9.10 -7.44 2.94
CA LEU A 80 9.79 -6.81 1.78
C LEU A 80 10.03 -5.29 1.85
N ASP A 81 9.80 -4.62 2.98
CA ASP A 81 10.17 -3.22 3.26
C ASP A 81 9.96 -2.06 2.22
N GLY A 82 9.02 -2.14 1.25
CA GLY A 82 8.63 -0.93 0.49
C GLY A 82 7.65 -1.14 -0.69
N ARG A 83 6.83 -0.16 -1.09
CA ARG A 83 5.65 0.44 -0.42
C ARG A 83 4.60 0.93 -1.50
N SER A 84 3.35 0.39 -1.66
CA SER A 84 2.28 0.61 -2.71
C SER A 84 2.07 1.99 -3.41
N GLY A 85 3.01 2.41 -4.24
CA GLY A 85 2.91 3.57 -5.11
C GLY A 85 4.26 4.25 -5.19
N ASP A 86 4.72 4.53 -6.40
CA ASP A 86 6.00 5.20 -6.64
C ASP A 86 5.78 6.70 -6.61
N VAL A 87 6.62 7.38 -5.87
CA VAL A 87 6.53 8.81 -5.64
C VAL A 87 7.76 9.48 -6.22
N THR A 88 7.54 10.46 -7.09
CA THR A 88 8.62 11.28 -7.65
C THR A 88 8.49 12.74 -7.23
N LEU A 89 9.58 13.30 -6.74
CA LEU A 89 9.67 14.70 -6.31
C LEU A 89 10.40 15.53 -7.37
N ASP A 90 9.67 16.45 -7.99
CA ASP A 90 10.19 17.45 -8.91
C ASP A 90 10.48 18.76 -8.16
N LYS A 91 11.76 18.98 -7.83
CA LYS A 91 12.25 20.19 -7.14
C LYS A 91 12.04 21.47 -7.94
N LYS A 92 12.10 21.38 -9.28
CA LYS A 92 11.99 22.54 -10.16
C LYS A 92 10.55 23.04 -10.22
N ASN A 93 9.61 22.12 -10.42
CA ASN A 93 8.19 22.44 -10.55
C ASN A 93 7.43 22.38 -9.21
N LYS A 94 8.13 22.07 -8.11
CA LYS A 94 7.57 21.91 -6.75
C LYS A 94 6.34 21.01 -6.74
N THR A 95 6.48 19.86 -7.40
CA THR A 95 5.40 18.87 -7.53
C THR A 95 5.90 17.51 -7.06
N ILE A 96 5.09 16.82 -6.26
CA ILE A 96 5.23 15.41 -5.93
C ILE A 96 4.19 14.64 -6.74
N THR A 97 4.61 13.64 -7.50
CA THR A 97 3.70 12.77 -8.26
C THR A 97 3.65 11.40 -7.62
N VAL A 98 2.45 10.95 -7.23
CA VAL A 98 2.17 9.57 -6.80
C VAL A 98 1.68 8.80 -8.02
N GLU A 99 2.43 7.82 -8.48
CA GLU A 99 2.08 6.95 -9.60
C GLU A 99 1.51 5.62 -9.10
N GLN A 100 0.32 5.27 -9.60
CA GLN A 100 -0.33 3.99 -9.35
C GLN A 100 -0.81 3.39 -10.68
N HIS A 101 -0.75 2.07 -10.76
CA HIS A 101 -1.25 1.27 -11.86
C HIS A 101 -2.24 0.23 -11.33
N PHE A 102 -3.50 0.32 -11.74
CA PHE A 102 -4.55 -0.56 -11.25
C PHE A 102 -4.80 -1.71 -12.23
N VAL A 103 -4.59 -2.94 -11.77
CA VAL A 103 -4.88 -4.17 -12.50
C VAL A 103 -6.22 -4.69 -12.02
N PHE A 104 -7.27 -4.44 -12.80
CA PHE A 104 -8.62 -4.90 -12.48
C PHE A 104 -8.87 -6.30 -13.06
N TYR A 105 -9.46 -7.18 -12.26
CA TYR A 105 -9.82 -8.55 -12.65
C TYR A 105 -11.06 -9.02 -11.89
N GLY A 106 -11.63 -10.17 -12.26
CA GLY A 106 -12.86 -10.71 -11.63
C GLY A 106 -14.06 -10.68 -12.56
N SER A 107 -15.17 -11.32 -12.14
CA SER A 107 -16.31 -11.57 -13.02
C SER A 107 -17.05 -10.30 -13.47
N LYS A 108 -16.92 -9.21 -12.69
CA LYS A 108 -17.55 -7.93 -12.99
C LYS A 108 -16.59 -6.89 -13.55
N ALA A 109 -15.29 -7.18 -13.57
CA ALA A 109 -14.29 -6.27 -14.12
C ALA A 109 -14.48 -6.14 -15.64
N ASN A 110 -14.55 -4.91 -16.12
CA ASN A 110 -14.58 -4.59 -17.55
C ASN A 110 -13.99 -3.21 -17.76
N SER A 111 -13.39 -2.97 -18.92
CA SER A 111 -12.64 -1.73 -19.22
C SER A 111 -13.45 -0.45 -18.92
N LYS A 112 -14.76 -0.43 -19.20
CA LYS A 112 -15.61 0.73 -18.93
C LYS A 112 -15.76 1.00 -17.42
N LEU A 113 -16.01 -0.02 -16.62
CA LEU A 113 -16.12 0.12 -15.17
C LEU A 113 -14.76 0.45 -14.54
N SER A 114 -13.71 -0.28 -14.93
CA SER A 114 -12.33 -0.05 -14.49
C SER A 114 -11.87 1.39 -14.75
N GLY A 115 -12.17 1.92 -15.94
CA GLY A 115 -11.84 3.30 -16.29
C GLY A 115 -12.61 4.33 -15.45
N LYS A 116 -13.89 4.07 -15.14
CA LYS A 116 -14.66 4.92 -14.22
C LYS A 116 -14.06 4.93 -12.82
N ILE A 117 -13.71 3.75 -12.30
CA ILE A 117 -13.08 3.61 -10.97
C ILE A 117 -11.77 4.39 -10.93
N ALA A 118 -10.83 4.09 -11.85
CA ALA A 118 -9.52 4.74 -11.87
C ALA A 118 -9.62 6.27 -12.02
N THR A 119 -10.50 6.75 -12.90
CA THR A 119 -10.72 8.19 -13.10
C THR A 119 -11.38 8.84 -11.87
N GLY A 120 -12.34 8.15 -11.23
CA GLY A 120 -12.99 8.61 -10.01
C GLY A 120 -12.02 8.76 -8.85
N ILE A 121 -11.15 7.76 -8.64
CA ILE A 121 -10.06 7.80 -7.65
C ILE A 121 -9.13 8.98 -7.93
N ALA A 122 -8.62 9.08 -9.17
CA ALA A 122 -7.73 10.18 -9.54
C ALA A 122 -8.40 11.55 -9.34
N SER A 123 -9.69 11.68 -9.64
CA SER A 123 -10.44 12.93 -9.45
C SER A 123 -10.60 13.30 -7.98
N GLN A 124 -10.93 12.34 -7.11
CA GLN A 124 -11.06 12.57 -5.67
C GLN A 124 -9.75 13.04 -5.05
N TRP A 125 -8.66 12.31 -5.28
CA TRP A 125 -7.37 12.62 -4.69
C TRP A 125 -6.75 13.91 -5.22
N ASN A 126 -6.81 14.17 -6.53
CA ASN A 126 -6.32 15.42 -7.11
C ASN A 126 -7.22 16.63 -6.77
N GLY A 127 -8.53 16.40 -6.58
CA GLY A 127 -9.49 17.45 -6.22
C GLY A 127 -9.25 18.06 -4.84
N ALA A 128 -8.52 17.37 -3.97
CA ALA A 128 -8.09 17.90 -2.68
C ALA A 128 -7.04 19.02 -2.80
N HIS A 129 -6.39 19.16 -3.96
CA HIS A 129 -5.29 20.11 -4.20
C HIS A 129 -4.19 20.05 -3.12
N GLY A 130 -3.87 18.82 -2.70
CA GLY A 130 -3.00 18.53 -1.59
C GLY A 130 -1.58 19.11 -1.73
N LYS A 131 -0.98 19.44 -0.59
CA LYS A 131 0.39 19.93 -0.49
C LYS A 131 1.16 19.22 0.60
N VAL A 132 2.44 18.96 0.39
CA VAL A 132 3.33 18.32 1.37
C VAL A 132 4.58 19.17 1.54
N LYS A 133 5.11 19.25 2.75
CA LYS A 133 6.40 19.90 3.01
C LYS A 133 7.49 18.84 3.08
N GLU A 134 8.53 19.04 2.29
CA GLU A 134 9.73 18.19 2.26
C GLU A 134 10.96 19.10 2.26
N GLY A 135 11.90 18.87 3.18
CA GLY A 135 13.09 19.73 3.34
C GLY A 135 12.78 21.23 3.49
N GLY A 136 11.66 21.58 4.13
CA GLY A 136 11.21 22.98 4.30
C GLY A 136 10.52 23.60 3.07
N VAL A 137 10.50 22.91 1.93
CA VAL A 137 9.82 23.37 0.70
C VAL A 137 8.44 22.74 0.59
N THR A 138 7.45 23.53 0.18
CA THR A 138 6.09 23.02 -0.08
C THR A 138 5.93 22.58 -1.53
N TYR A 139 5.47 21.35 -1.72
CA TYR A 139 5.20 20.71 -3.00
C TYR A 139 3.70 20.50 -3.17
N LYS A 140 3.19 20.67 -4.40
CA LYS A 140 1.84 20.24 -4.78
C LYS A 140 1.85 18.73 -5.02
N VAL A 141 0.85 18.01 -4.54
CA VAL A 141 0.73 16.56 -4.76
C VAL A 141 -0.18 16.32 -5.96
N LYS A 142 0.22 15.40 -6.84
CA LYS A 142 -0.53 14.95 -8.00
C LYS A 142 -0.58 13.42 -8.02
N PHE A 143 -1.77 12.86 -8.18
CA PHE A 143 -1.98 11.42 -8.35
C PHE A 143 -2.11 11.12 -9.84
N ARG A 144 -1.23 10.26 -10.36
CA ARG A 144 -1.25 9.76 -11.72
C ARG A 144 -1.64 8.29 -11.67
N ILE A 145 -2.89 8.02 -12.03
CA ILE A 145 -3.45 6.68 -12.01
C ILE A 145 -3.58 6.18 -13.44
N THR A 146 -2.99 5.02 -13.69
CA THR A 146 -3.16 4.23 -14.91
C THR A 146 -3.87 2.94 -14.56
N TYR A 147 -4.44 2.24 -15.54
CA TYR A 147 -5.13 0.98 -15.28
C TYR A 147 -5.11 0.06 -16.49
N GLU A 148 -5.32 -1.22 -16.21
CA GLU A 148 -5.67 -2.23 -17.20
C GLU A 148 -6.77 -3.16 -16.65
N THR A 149 -7.39 -3.93 -17.53
CA THR A 149 -8.38 -4.94 -17.16
C THR A 149 -8.02 -6.25 -17.81
N VAL A 150 -7.80 -7.26 -16.98
CA VAL A 150 -7.20 -8.54 -17.39
C VAL A 150 -8.05 -9.71 -16.92
N SER A 151 -7.79 -10.89 -17.47
CA SER A 151 -8.42 -12.12 -16.99
C SER A 151 -7.94 -12.46 -15.58
N VAL A 152 -8.69 -13.28 -14.84
CA VAL A 152 -8.27 -13.79 -13.52
C VAL A 152 -6.95 -14.57 -13.64
N ALA A 153 -6.76 -15.31 -14.73
CA ALA A 153 -5.53 -16.08 -14.96
C ALA A 153 -4.32 -15.16 -15.18
N ASP A 154 -4.48 -14.09 -15.95
CA ASP A 154 -3.43 -13.12 -16.19
C ASP A 154 -3.09 -12.33 -14.92
N ALA A 155 -4.10 -11.89 -14.16
CA ALA A 155 -3.88 -11.24 -12.87
C ALA A 155 -3.05 -12.11 -11.91
N LYS A 156 -3.35 -13.42 -11.83
CA LYS A 156 -2.56 -14.38 -11.03
C LYS A 156 -1.11 -14.48 -11.50
N LYS A 157 -0.88 -14.51 -12.82
CA LYS A 157 0.47 -14.57 -13.40
C LYS A 157 1.25 -13.27 -13.19
N MET A 158 0.58 -12.13 -13.32
CA MET A 158 1.18 -10.83 -13.05
C MET A 158 1.56 -10.73 -11.58
N ALA A 159 0.64 -11.03 -10.66
CA ALA A 159 0.91 -10.98 -9.23
C ALA A 159 2.05 -11.93 -8.81
N SER A 160 2.14 -13.13 -9.36
CA SER A 160 3.22 -14.08 -9.00
C SER A 160 4.63 -13.61 -9.40
N THR A 161 4.73 -12.66 -10.32
CA THR A 161 6.02 -12.13 -10.81
C THR A 161 6.20 -10.63 -10.56
N ASN A 162 5.19 -9.97 -9.98
CA ASN A 162 5.18 -8.54 -9.80
C ASN A 162 6.21 -8.12 -8.75
N LYS A 163 7.08 -7.19 -9.16
CA LYS A 163 8.04 -6.49 -8.30
C LYS A 163 7.84 -4.97 -8.35
N ASP A 164 6.89 -4.51 -9.15
CA ASP A 164 6.60 -3.09 -9.29
C ASP A 164 5.49 -2.70 -8.32
N ILE A 165 5.83 -1.74 -7.48
CA ILE A 165 5.00 -1.25 -6.40
C ILE A 165 3.82 -0.42 -6.89
N LYS A 166 3.91 0.12 -8.11
CA LYS A 166 2.82 0.82 -8.78
C LYS A 166 1.64 -0.11 -9.01
N ASN A 167 1.87 -1.41 -9.18
CA ASN A 167 0.83 -2.37 -9.54
C ASN A 167 -0.03 -2.73 -8.33
N ASN A 168 -1.31 -2.35 -8.40
CA ASN A 168 -2.32 -2.66 -7.40
C ASN A 168 -3.41 -3.54 -8.03
N PHE A 169 -3.70 -4.67 -7.40
CA PHE A 169 -4.60 -5.70 -7.91
C PHE A 169 -5.99 -5.55 -7.28
N TYR A 170 -6.97 -5.14 -8.09
CA TYR A 170 -8.35 -5.00 -7.65
C TYR A 170 -9.22 -6.08 -8.25
N ARG A 171 -9.73 -6.96 -7.38
CA ARG A 171 -10.80 -7.87 -7.78
C ARG A 171 -12.13 -7.12 -7.80
N VAL A 172 -12.90 -7.24 -8.87
CA VAL A 172 -14.22 -6.62 -9.02
C VAL A 172 -15.27 -7.72 -9.13
N GLU A 173 -16.13 -7.79 -8.13
CA GLU A 173 -17.14 -8.85 -7.99
C GLU A 173 -18.50 -8.30 -7.55
N ASP A 174 -19.50 -9.17 -7.56
CA ASP A 174 -20.78 -8.96 -6.90
C ASP A 174 -20.80 -9.85 -5.65
N LEU A 175 -20.24 -9.31 -4.58
CA LEU A 175 -20.21 -9.95 -3.28
C LEU A 175 -21.47 -9.49 -2.56
N GLY A 176 -22.23 -10.37 -1.92
CA GLY A 176 -23.41 -9.96 -1.13
C GLY A 176 -23.10 -9.06 0.09
N THR A 177 -21.89 -8.48 0.18
CA THR A 177 -21.31 -7.73 1.29
C THR A 177 -20.57 -6.49 0.76
N ALA A 178 -20.56 -5.37 1.51
CA ALA A 178 -19.85 -4.15 1.09
C ALA A 178 -18.35 -4.38 0.81
N SER A 179 -17.77 -3.52 -0.04
CA SER A 179 -16.34 -3.40 -0.29
C SER A 179 -15.66 -3.05 1.04
N SER A 180 -14.76 -3.91 1.49
CA SER A 180 -14.03 -3.73 2.75
C SER A 180 -12.73 -4.55 2.80
N PHE A 181 -12.18 -4.92 1.65
CA PHE A 181 -11.14 -5.98 1.56
C PHE A 181 -9.81 -5.46 1.05
N SER A 182 -9.40 -4.26 1.46
CA SER A 182 -8.08 -3.73 1.14
C SER A 182 -7.18 -3.88 2.36
N GLN A 183 -6.07 -4.61 2.21
CA GLN A 183 -5.06 -4.67 3.27
C GLN A 183 -4.44 -3.28 3.43
N VAL A 184 -4.38 -2.76 4.65
CA VAL A 184 -3.78 -1.43 4.86
C VAL A 184 -2.31 -1.46 4.51
N GLY A 185 -1.92 -0.55 3.62
CA GLY A 185 -0.60 -0.51 3.02
C GLY A 185 -0.40 -1.53 1.92
N GLY A 186 -1.25 -2.54 1.73
CA GLY A 186 -1.04 -3.56 0.71
C GLY A 186 -1.22 -3.03 -0.71
N ASN A 187 -1.05 -3.90 -1.71
CA ASN A 187 -1.29 -3.59 -3.13
C ASN A 187 -2.43 -4.42 -3.72
N ALA A 188 -3.36 -4.90 -2.90
CA ALA A 188 -4.46 -5.73 -3.34
C ALA A 188 -5.74 -5.42 -2.58
N GLY A 189 -6.86 -5.38 -3.30
CA GLY A 189 -8.18 -5.12 -2.75
C GLY A 189 -9.31 -5.82 -3.50
N VAL A 190 -10.50 -5.82 -2.90
CA VAL A 190 -11.74 -6.25 -3.56
C VAL A 190 -12.75 -5.11 -3.56
N LEU A 191 -13.31 -4.85 -4.74
CA LEU A 191 -14.35 -3.87 -4.99
C LEU A 191 -15.66 -4.59 -5.33
N ASN A 192 -16.70 -4.31 -4.55
CA ASN A 192 -18.02 -4.86 -4.77
C ASN A 192 -18.88 -3.91 -5.63
N THR A 193 -19.41 -4.42 -6.72
CA THR A 193 -20.31 -3.67 -7.62
C THR A 193 -21.57 -3.12 -6.97
N GLN A 194 -22.01 -3.66 -5.82
CA GLN A 194 -23.16 -3.13 -5.07
C GLN A 194 -22.89 -1.76 -4.44
N ASP A 195 -21.63 -1.32 -4.34
CA ASP A 195 -21.25 -0.01 -3.77
C ASP A 195 -21.21 1.15 -4.79
N ASP A 196 -21.85 1.00 -5.94
CA ASP A 196 -21.82 1.99 -7.02
C ASP A 196 -20.39 2.46 -7.33
N LEU A 197 -19.52 1.52 -7.70
CA LEU A 197 -18.08 1.76 -7.88
C LEU A 197 -17.75 2.87 -8.91
N GLY A 198 -18.70 3.27 -9.75
CA GLY A 198 -18.51 4.36 -10.72
C GLY A 198 -19.08 5.71 -10.28
N GLY A 199 -19.92 5.75 -9.25
CA GLY A 199 -20.58 6.97 -8.75
C GLY A 199 -20.22 7.33 -7.31
N SER A 200 -19.81 6.35 -6.51
CA SER A 200 -19.43 6.54 -5.12
C SER A 200 -17.94 6.78 -4.92
N THR A 201 -17.58 7.27 -3.72
CA THR A 201 -16.19 7.45 -3.32
C THR A 201 -15.58 6.21 -2.67
N THR A 202 -16.33 5.08 -2.61
CA THR A 202 -15.86 3.83 -2.01
C THR A 202 -14.52 3.38 -2.60
N PRO A 203 -14.31 3.38 -3.93
CA PRO A 203 -13.00 2.99 -4.45
C PRO A 203 -11.86 3.92 -4.02
N SER A 204 -12.14 5.21 -3.82
CA SER A 204 -11.14 6.19 -3.34
C SER A 204 -10.82 6.00 -1.85
N HIS A 205 -11.78 5.51 -1.08
CA HIS A 205 -11.57 5.10 0.32
C HIS A 205 -10.68 3.85 0.41
N GLU A 206 -11.00 2.82 -0.38
CA GLU A 206 -10.18 1.60 -0.46
C GLU A 206 -8.75 1.89 -0.92
N ASP A 207 -8.59 2.77 -1.89
CA ASP A 207 -7.28 3.24 -2.35
C ASP A 207 -6.48 3.95 -1.24
N GLY A 208 -7.17 4.70 -0.37
CA GLY A 208 -6.56 5.28 0.82
C GLY A 208 -5.98 4.21 1.75
N HIS A 209 -6.67 3.08 1.92
CA HIS A 209 -6.13 1.94 2.67
C HIS A 209 -4.89 1.35 2.02
N LEU A 210 -4.86 1.15 0.70
CA LEU A 210 -3.64 0.67 0.01
C LEU A 210 -2.45 1.63 0.22
N MET A 211 -2.71 2.93 0.30
CA MET A 211 -1.70 3.95 0.61
C MET A 211 -1.36 4.07 2.11
N GLY A 212 -1.83 3.13 2.94
CA GLY A 212 -1.48 3.04 4.36
C GLY A 212 -2.37 3.86 5.29
N LEU A 213 -3.44 4.47 4.79
CA LEU A 213 -4.37 5.20 5.65
C LEU A 213 -5.25 4.22 6.45
N GLN A 214 -5.45 4.55 7.71
CA GLN A 214 -6.43 3.89 8.57
C GLN A 214 -7.74 4.69 8.54
N HIS A 215 -8.83 4.07 8.96
CA HIS A 215 -10.08 4.80 9.18
C HIS A 215 -9.87 5.97 10.15
N THR A 216 -10.50 7.10 9.86
CA THR A 216 -10.50 8.24 10.78
C THR A 216 -11.53 7.99 11.86
N ASN A 217 -11.06 7.58 13.05
CA ASN A 217 -11.91 7.23 14.19
C ASN A 217 -12.18 8.41 15.14
N SER A 218 -11.64 9.61 14.88
CA SER A 218 -11.79 10.76 15.77
C SER A 218 -11.41 12.07 15.09
N GLY A 219 -12.10 13.17 15.45
CA GLY A 219 -11.70 14.54 15.12
C GLY A 219 -12.61 15.30 14.17
N GLN A 220 -13.69 14.69 13.69
CA GLN A 220 -14.75 15.38 12.94
C GLN A 220 -15.98 15.53 13.81
N THR A 221 -16.48 16.75 13.87
CA THR A 221 -17.81 17.00 14.43
C THR A 221 -18.85 16.49 13.44
N PRO A 222 -20.08 16.16 13.90
CA PRO A 222 -21.14 15.77 12.98
C PRO A 222 -21.39 16.78 11.85
N ASN A 223 -21.10 18.07 12.09
CA ASN A 223 -21.28 19.14 11.11
C ASN A 223 -20.19 19.18 10.03
N ASP A 224 -19.01 18.64 10.29
CA ASP A 224 -17.94 18.61 9.31
C ASP A 224 -18.35 17.74 8.13
N ARG A 225 -17.82 18.07 6.96
CA ARG A 225 -17.96 17.18 5.81
C ARG A 225 -17.05 15.97 6.07
N PRO A 226 -17.56 14.73 5.97
CA PRO A 226 -16.73 13.56 6.18
C PRO A 226 -15.53 13.50 5.24
N ASP A 227 -14.38 13.11 5.77
CA ASP A 227 -13.20 12.88 4.94
C ASP A 227 -13.27 11.53 4.21
N ILE A 228 -12.30 11.28 3.33
CA ILE A 228 -12.31 10.07 2.51
C ILE A 228 -12.23 8.79 3.33
N MET A 229 -11.54 8.81 4.48
CA MET A 229 -11.28 7.68 5.35
C MET A 229 -12.28 7.54 6.50
N THR A 230 -13.32 8.37 6.55
CA THR A 230 -14.39 8.21 7.55
C THR A 230 -15.07 6.86 7.35
N ALA A 231 -15.03 5.99 8.36
CA ALA A 231 -15.58 4.64 8.27
C ALA A 231 -17.10 4.64 8.02
N ARG A 232 -17.62 3.55 7.44
CA ARG A 232 -19.07 3.29 7.45
C ARG A 232 -19.53 3.09 8.90
N ASN A 233 -20.80 3.34 9.18
CA ASN A 233 -21.38 3.37 10.53
C ASN A 233 -20.89 4.49 11.45
N THR A 234 -20.25 5.53 10.88
CA THR A 234 -19.89 6.75 11.64
C THR A 234 -21.09 7.67 11.75
N GLN A 235 -21.37 8.20 12.95
CA GLN A 235 -22.40 9.20 13.16
C GLN A 235 -22.01 10.53 12.51
N VAL A 236 -22.84 11.02 11.60
CA VAL A 236 -22.65 12.29 10.88
C VAL A 236 -23.93 13.14 10.93
N ASN A 237 -23.84 14.43 10.62
CA ASN A 237 -25.04 15.27 10.45
C ASN A 237 -25.98 14.65 9.40
N PRO A 238 -27.31 14.70 9.59
CA PRO A 238 -28.27 14.12 8.65
C PRO A 238 -28.08 14.51 7.18
N ARG A 239 -27.51 15.68 6.89
CA ARG A 239 -27.20 16.11 5.52
C ARG A 239 -26.13 15.27 4.80
N TRP A 240 -25.36 14.49 5.55
CA TRP A 240 -24.29 13.59 5.08
C TRP A 240 -24.62 12.11 5.29
N SER A 241 -25.80 11.81 5.84
CA SER A 241 -26.26 10.44 6.07
C SER A 241 -27.18 9.98 4.94
N LYS A 242 -27.17 8.67 4.68
CA LYS A 242 -27.98 8.03 3.64
C LYS A 242 -29.49 8.06 3.92
N VAL A 243 -29.91 8.16 5.21
CA VAL A 243 -31.32 7.95 5.61
C VAL A 243 -31.82 8.91 6.71
N GLY A 244 -31.20 10.07 6.93
CA GLY A 244 -31.59 11.00 8.01
C GLY A 244 -30.81 10.75 9.31
N PRO A 245 -31.40 10.75 10.53
CA PRO A 245 -30.66 10.54 11.78
C PRO A 245 -30.22 9.08 11.98
N SER A 246 -29.81 8.40 10.90
CA SER A 246 -29.18 7.08 10.91
C SER A 246 -27.67 7.22 11.14
N ASN A 247 -27.12 6.35 11.97
CA ASN A 247 -25.70 6.27 12.32
C ASN A 247 -24.81 5.80 11.15
N ASP A 248 -25.13 6.13 9.90
CA ASP A 248 -24.35 5.71 8.74
C ASP A 248 -24.16 6.86 7.74
N ILE A 249 -22.92 6.99 7.29
CA ILE A 249 -22.48 7.98 6.31
C ILE A 249 -22.87 7.53 4.91
N ASP A 250 -23.40 8.44 4.08
CA ASP A 250 -23.46 8.18 2.64
C ASP A 250 -22.05 8.38 2.03
N PRO A 251 -21.43 7.32 1.46
CA PRO A 251 -20.09 7.42 0.87
C PRO A 251 -19.97 8.52 -0.18
N ASN A 252 -21.05 8.92 -0.84
CA ASN A 252 -21.03 9.97 -1.86
C ASN A 252 -20.64 11.35 -1.31
N PHE A 253 -20.73 11.57 0.01
CA PHE A 253 -20.35 12.85 0.63
C PHE A 253 -18.91 12.92 1.09
N ARG A 254 -18.23 11.78 1.27
CA ARG A 254 -16.81 11.73 1.65
C ARG A 254 -15.94 12.49 0.65
N ARG A 255 -14.92 13.20 1.10
CA ARG A 255 -13.94 13.84 0.20
C ARG A 255 -12.54 13.70 0.75
N VAL A 256 -11.59 13.51 -0.16
CA VAL A 256 -10.17 13.63 0.18
C VAL A 256 -9.89 15.07 0.61
N ASN A 257 -9.22 15.23 1.75
CA ASN A 257 -8.80 16.53 2.26
C ASN A 257 -7.28 16.59 2.44
N GLN A 258 -6.77 17.77 2.80
CA GLN A 258 -5.34 17.98 3.03
C GLN A 258 -4.75 17.07 4.13
N GLN A 259 -5.52 16.74 5.16
CA GLN A 259 -5.04 15.84 6.23
C GLN A 259 -4.87 14.41 5.73
N ASN A 260 -5.76 13.91 4.87
CA ASN A 260 -5.59 12.61 4.23
C ASN A 260 -4.28 12.59 3.43
N ILE A 261 -4.05 13.61 2.60
CA ILE A 261 -2.80 13.76 1.85
C ILE A 261 -1.60 13.78 2.78
N SER A 262 -1.59 14.64 3.80
CA SER A 262 -0.48 14.70 4.75
C SER A 262 -0.24 13.36 5.47
N SER A 263 -1.29 12.60 5.75
CA SER A 263 -1.20 11.29 6.41
C SER A 263 -0.56 10.24 5.51
N VAL A 264 -0.84 10.26 4.20
CA VAL A 264 -0.18 9.38 3.21
C VAL A 264 1.33 9.57 3.25
N PHE A 265 1.79 10.82 3.40
CA PHE A 265 3.21 11.17 3.42
C PHE A 265 3.86 11.16 4.81
N SER A 266 3.12 10.83 5.87
CA SER A 266 3.61 10.94 7.26
C SER A 266 4.86 10.12 7.56
N ASN A 267 5.01 8.98 6.88
CA ASN A 267 6.15 8.08 7.02
C ASN A 267 6.97 7.95 5.73
N VAL A 268 6.73 8.77 4.72
CA VAL A 268 7.43 8.69 3.43
C VAL A 268 8.78 9.37 3.55
N THR A 269 9.84 8.70 3.11
CA THR A 269 11.20 9.26 3.08
C THR A 269 11.71 9.24 1.65
N PHE A 270 12.11 10.40 1.14
CA PHE A 270 12.66 10.53 -0.20
C PHE A 270 14.14 10.19 -0.22
N ASP A 271 14.56 9.42 -1.23
CA ASP A 271 15.96 9.17 -1.52
C ASP A 271 16.66 10.41 -2.09
N ALA A 272 17.97 10.31 -2.34
CA ALA A 272 18.76 11.40 -2.90
C ALA A 272 18.27 11.86 -4.29
N ASN A 273 17.58 10.98 -5.02
CA ASN A 273 17.04 11.23 -6.36
C ASN A 273 15.61 11.80 -6.30
N GLY A 274 15.00 11.92 -5.12
CA GLY A 274 13.62 12.37 -4.96
C GLY A 274 12.59 11.28 -5.23
N HIS A 275 12.96 10.01 -5.14
CA HIS A 275 12.07 8.86 -5.20
C HIS A 275 11.65 8.40 -3.81
N ALA A 276 10.43 7.92 -3.66
CA ALA A 276 9.95 7.27 -2.45
C ALA A 276 8.78 6.31 -2.77
N ASP A 277 8.44 5.47 -1.81
CA ASP A 277 7.37 4.48 -1.93
C ASP A 277 6.29 4.67 -0.83
N ILE A 278 5.00 4.35 -1.09
CA ILE A 278 3.86 4.40 -0.13
C ILE A 278 3.09 3.05 0.03
N GLY A 279 3.21 2.21 1.08
CA GLY A 279 2.47 0.92 1.26
C GLY A 279 3.31 -0.39 1.39
N HIS A 280 3.09 -1.47 0.63
CA HIS A 280 3.93 -2.69 0.45
C HIS A 280 3.33 -3.67 -0.59
N ILE A 281 4.19 -4.44 -1.26
CA ILE A 281 3.74 -5.52 -2.18
C ILE A 281 3.26 -6.72 -1.37
N THR A 282 1.99 -7.08 -1.59
CA THR A 282 1.37 -8.30 -1.09
C THR A 282 1.19 -9.32 -2.20
N ASN A 283 0.95 -8.83 -3.43
CA ASN A 283 0.57 -9.61 -4.60
C ASN A 283 -0.58 -10.60 -4.31
N ARG A 284 -1.43 -10.28 -3.33
CA ARG A 284 -2.58 -11.10 -3.00
C ARG A 284 -3.57 -11.06 -4.15
N ILE A 285 -4.10 -12.22 -4.50
CA ILE A 285 -5.18 -12.36 -5.46
C ILE A 285 -6.36 -12.98 -4.75
N TYR A 286 -7.47 -12.26 -4.73
CA TYR A 286 -8.70 -12.69 -4.09
C TYR A 286 -9.47 -13.67 -4.98
N ASP A 287 -10.23 -14.58 -4.39
CA ASP A 287 -11.19 -15.44 -5.08
C ASP A 287 -12.53 -14.72 -5.35
N GLN A 288 -13.49 -15.40 -5.99
CA GLN A 288 -14.79 -14.81 -6.34
C GLN A 288 -15.67 -14.44 -5.15
N ASN A 289 -15.30 -14.88 -3.95
CA ASN A 289 -15.97 -14.58 -2.70
C ASN A 289 -15.25 -13.48 -1.91
N GLY A 290 -14.10 -13.00 -2.41
CA GLY A 290 -13.28 -11.98 -1.75
C GLY A 290 -12.30 -12.53 -0.71
N ASN A 291 -11.98 -13.83 -0.73
CA ASN A 291 -10.98 -14.45 0.16
C ASN A 291 -9.58 -14.45 -0.46
#